data_AF-A0A8H8MEC6-F1
#
_entry.id   AF-A0A8H8MEC6-F1
#
_cell.length_a   1.000
_cell.length_b   1.000
_cell.length_c   1.000
_cell.angle_alpha   90.00
_cell.angle_beta   90.00
_cell.angle_gamma   90.00
#
_symmetry.space_group_name_H-M   'P 1'
#
loop_
_entity.id
_entity.type
_entity.pdbx_description
1 polymer ?
#
loop_
_entity_poly.entity_id
_entity_poly.type
_entity_poly.pdbx_seq_one_letter_code
_entity_poly.pdbx_strand_id
1 'polypeptide(L)'
;MSFGANNQFRLLVFFPRIQEKITDRMYRNFANQKEMSDWYYVILLALHDLEDDIPEEWRHALTKTIEALPLSYRAAEKLCCPKKAPRSFIGYRIEPYIMNLALERARKIIDDKPEYAMYRGYFFHLCGINLKLATQNIHGREDENPLNHVFRLNPFIDWYAQNPNNITVDVGLAVNLDRRMVPEELKRSTLLIRYWALRELMRPAYTQPQQDRYCHSYVISGLRSTPLASHRARSGMSKFQAYHKDMNAQYVRQDRSVGWNFTVAEALGLGHRTTFSDEMEGYRESIELAGCYGTRYEWRLSAWAANRLLLYEPQDILRRLFNAGVIVCHPTSTISNHKLIWNRGWASVLNRQRALSKRSRLSPEVQLLAAVLAYWLKGLVKRPDDMSSSRAMSNGLMLSSNAKDYGLPSLRIDVLHEDCLRVRHSVDANSFKIIKQNSVIRPGGLRVKSSRALSGDQRQVDSPPTTPACPSRMPAGPLSVSADFVLDMVNVQLPRAIWARFPEDRMSQGSIARNLRKGPLKLRHWSKVVEPLNEPLTVVNKFHTALDKLFPPNWTSTVRTGDFGAYDREILFTIRRHLSTIEESERHTYSEALRRQLKQAILKDWDYLPAMHSHKMWTIQVGAGPGRKYRLALSPA
;
A
#
# COMPACT_ATOMS: atom_id res chain seq x y z
N MET A 1 -17.48 22.51 -17.40
CA MET A 1 -18.18 23.67 -16.82
C MET A 1 -18.14 23.59 -15.30
N SER A 2 -18.24 24.71 -14.59
CA SER A 2 -18.28 24.77 -13.11
C SER A 2 -19.52 25.56 -12.64
N PHE A 3 -20.14 25.17 -11.52
CA PHE A 3 -21.38 25.76 -11.01
C PHE A 3 -21.34 26.02 -9.50
N GLY A 4 -22.30 26.82 -9.03
CA GLY A 4 -22.48 27.22 -7.64
C GLY A 4 -21.62 28.43 -7.24
N ALA A 5 -21.97 29.07 -6.13
CA ALA A 5 -21.37 30.34 -5.67
C ALA A 5 -19.83 30.31 -5.56
N ASN A 6 -19.24 29.12 -5.35
CA ASN A 6 -17.80 28.91 -5.21
C ASN A 6 -17.23 27.89 -6.21
N ASN A 7 -17.83 27.69 -7.39
CA ASN A 7 -17.42 26.64 -8.35
C ASN A 7 -17.40 25.23 -7.74
N GLN A 8 -18.33 24.98 -6.82
CA GLN A 8 -18.41 23.78 -6.00
C GLN A 8 -18.92 22.55 -6.76
N PHE A 9 -19.44 22.72 -7.96
CA PHE A 9 -19.77 21.61 -8.86
C PHE A 9 -18.99 21.74 -10.16
N ARG A 10 -18.56 20.62 -10.73
CA ARG A 10 -17.98 20.53 -12.06
C ARG A 10 -18.78 19.55 -12.90
N LEU A 11 -19.18 19.97 -14.09
CA LEU A 11 -19.80 19.09 -15.08
C LEU A 11 -18.74 18.65 -16.07
N LEU A 12 -18.53 17.34 -16.08
CA LEU A 12 -17.65 16.61 -16.98
C LEU A 12 -18.52 16.01 -18.08
N VAL A 13 -18.14 16.23 -19.32
CA VAL A 13 -18.85 15.71 -20.50
C VAL A 13 -18.09 14.50 -21.02
N PHE A 14 -18.80 13.42 -21.29
CA PHE A 14 -18.24 12.17 -21.81
C PHE A 14 -18.83 11.87 -23.18
N PHE A 15 -17.94 11.53 -24.12
CA PHE A 15 -18.29 11.21 -25.51
C PHE A 15 -18.05 9.72 -25.78
N PRO A 16 -19.01 8.82 -25.50
CA PRO A 16 -18.78 7.37 -25.50
C PRO A 16 -18.45 6.79 -26.89
N ARG A 17 -18.79 7.52 -27.96
CA ARG A 17 -18.47 7.15 -29.35
C ARG A 17 -17.06 7.54 -29.76
N ILE A 18 -16.39 8.40 -29.00
CA ILE A 18 -15.00 8.80 -29.24
C ILE A 18 -14.08 7.83 -28.49
N GLN A 19 -13.84 6.68 -29.12
CA GLN A 19 -13.02 5.60 -28.57
C GLN A 19 -11.66 5.52 -29.25
N GLU A 20 -10.86 6.56 -29.09
CA GLU A 20 -9.50 6.59 -29.64
C GLU A 20 -8.56 5.75 -28.76
N LYS A 21 -7.97 4.68 -29.31
CA LYS A 21 -6.98 3.87 -28.58
C LYS A 21 -5.64 4.59 -28.57
N ILE A 22 -5.09 4.80 -27.38
CA ILE A 22 -3.69 5.26 -27.21
C ILE A 22 -2.74 4.04 -27.21
N THR A 23 -3.22 2.90 -26.71
CA THR A 23 -2.51 1.61 -26.70
C THR A 23 -3.54 0.48 -26.77
N ASP A 24 -3.11 -0.77 -26.99
CA ASP A 24 -3.99 -1.95 -27.04
C ASP A 24 -4.91 -2.14 -25.83
N ARG A 25 -4.58 -1.51 -24.69
CA ARG A 25 -5.34 -1.63 -23.43
C ARG A 25 -5.89 -0.31 -22.90
N MET A 26 -5.68 0.83 -23.56
CA MET A 26 -6.10 2.13 -23.04
C MET A 26 -6.73 3.01 -24.12
N TYR A 27 -7.90 3.54 -23.79
CA TYR A 27 -8.58 4.58 -24.55
C TYR A 27 -8.18 5.98 -24.06
N ARG A 28 -8.22 6.95 -24.96
CA ARG A 28 -8.07 8.36 -24.64
C ARG A 28 -9.20 8.79 -23.71
N ASN A 29 -8.83 9.50 -22.66
CA ASN A 29 -9.74 9.97 -21.61
C ASN A 29 -9.65 11.49 -21.39
N PHE A 30 -9.10 12.22 -22.35
CA PHE A 30 -8.98 13.68 -22.35
C PHE A 30 -9.48 14.22 -23.69
N ALA A 31 -10.17 15.36 -23.67
CA ALA A 31 -10.62 16.01 -24.89
C ALA A 31 -9.45 16.68 -25.63
N ASN A 32 -9.47 16.66 -26.96
CA ASN A 32 -8.54 17.42 -27.79
C ASN A 32 -9.06 18.86 -28.01
N GLN A 33 -8.27 19.71 -28.66
CA GLN A 33 -8.63 21.12 -28.85
C GLN A 33 -9.85 21.30 -29.75
N LYS A 34 -10.02 20.43 -30.77
CA LYS A 34 -11.22 20.44 -31.63
C LYS A 34 -12.46 20.14 -30.80
N GLU A 35 -12.45 19.10 -29.98
CA GLU A 35 -13.59 18.69 -29.15
C GLU A 35 -13.96 19.75 -28.11
N MET A 36 -12.96 20.38 -27.49
CA MET A 36 -13.20 21.50 -26.58
C MET A 36 -13.83 22.69 -27.32
N SER A 37 -13.39 22.96 -28.56
CA SER A 37 -13.92 24.01 -29.41
C SER A 37 -15.34 23.72 -29.87
N ASP A 38 -15.60 22.53 -30.42
CA ASP A 38 -16.93 22.09 -30.86
C ASP A 38 -17.91 22.16 -29.71
N TRP A 39 -17.54 21.67 -28.52
CA TRP A 39 -18.40 21.70 -27.36
C TRP A 39 -18.71 23.12 -26.89
N TYR A 40 -17.72 24.02 -26.92
CA TYR A 40 -17.93 25.44 -26.63
C TYR A 40 -18.95 26.07 -27.59
N TYR A 41 -18.80 25.80 -28.89
CA TYR A 41 -19.69 26.31 -29.91
C TYR A 41 -21.10 25.74 -29.80
N VAL A 42 -21.26 24.46 -29.51
CA VAL A 42 -22.58 23.85 -29.28
C VAL A 42 -23.32 24.55 -28.14
N ILE A 43 -22.64 24.85 -27.03
CA ILE A 43 -23.26 25.55 -25.90
C ILE A 43 -23.61 27.00 -26.28
N LEU A 44 -22.73 27.70 -27.01
CA LEU A 44 -23.00 29.06 -27.45
C LEU A 44 -24.21 29.12 -28.40
N LEU A 45 -24.27 28.21 -29.38
CA LEU A 45 -25.42 28.05 -30.28
C LEU A 45 -26.70 27.74 -29.49
N ALA A 46 -26.61 26.82 -28.53
CA ALA A 46 -27.74 26.48 -27.68
C ALA A 46 -28.28 27.68 -26.89
N LEU A 47 -27.42 28.61 -26.45
CA LEU A 47 -27.84 29.84 -25.76
C LEU A 47 -28.51 30.83 -26.72
N HIS A 48 -27.98 30.99 -27.94
CA HIS A 48 -28.62 31.83 -28.96
C HIS A 48 -29.97 31.28 -29.40
N ASP A 49 -30.08 29.96 -29.60
CA ASP A 49 -31.35 29.28 -29.93
C ASP A 49 -32.43 29.46 -28.83
N LEU A 50 -32.05 29.88 -27.62
CA LEU A 50 -33.01 30.18 -26.54
C LEU A 50 -33.53 31.61 -26.56
N GLU A 51 -32.89 32.54 -27.29
CA GLU A 51 -33.31 33.95 -27.30
C GLU A 51 -34.76 34.12 -27.79
N ASP A 52 -35.20 33.22 -28.66
CA ASP A 52 -36.55 33.20 -29.23
C ASP A 52 -37.59 32.56 -28.30
N ASP A 53 -37.18 31.60 -27.47
CA ASP A 53 -38.09 30.70 -26.72
C ASP A 53 -38.08 30.92 -25.20
N ILE A 54 -37.28 31.87 -24.69
CA ILE A 54 -37.13 32.09 -23.25
C ILE A 54 -38.26 32.97 -22.66
N PRO A 55 -38.79 32.65 -21.46
CA PRO A 55 -39.73 33.53 -20.77
C PRO A 55 -39.16 34.94 -20.55
N GLU A 56 -40.04 35.94 -20.60
CA GLU A 56 -39.67 37.36 -20.55
C GLU A 56 -38.83 37.72 -19.31
N GLU A 57 -39.19 37.16 -18.15
CA GLU A 57 -38.48 37.32 -16.88
C GLU A 57 -37.01 36.87 -16.91
N TRP A 58 -36.63 35.94 -17.81
CA TRP A 58 -35.26 35.43 -17.94
C TRP A 58 -34.50 36.02 -19.13
N ARG A 59 -35.17 36.76 -20.02
CA ARG A 59 -34.58 37.31 -21.25
C ARG A 59 -33.36 38.19 -20.97
N HIS A 60 -33.46 39.09 -19.99
CA HIS A 60 -32.33 39.95 -19.60
C HIS A 60 -31.12 39.15 -19.10
N ALA A 61 -31.35 38.10 -18.30
CA ALA A 61 -30.28 37.26 -17.76
C ALA A 61 -29.60 36.43 -18.86
N LEU A 62 -30.37 35.96 -19.86
CA LEU A 62 -29.83 35.26 -21.04
C LEU A 62 -28.95 36.19 -21.87
N THR A 63 -29.44 37.39 -22.21
CA THR A 63 -28.67 38.37 -22.97
C THR A 63 -27.35 38.71 -22.26
N LYS A 64 -27.39 38.98 -20.94
CA LYS A 64 -26.18 39.22 -20.15
C LYS A 64 -25.22 38.04 -20.13
N THR A 65 -25.75 36.81 -20.15
CA THR A 65 -24.95 35.59 -20.22
C THR A 65 -24.22 35.48 -21.56
N ILE A 66 -24.94 35.69 -22.66
CA ILE A 66 -24.38 35.66 -24.03
C ILE A 66 -23.33 36.75 -24.20
N GLU A 67 -23.62 37.99 -23.78
CA GLU A 67 -22.68 39.12 -23.82
C GLU A 67 -21.39 38.86 -23.04
N ALA A 68 -21.48 38.13 -21.92
CA ALA A 68 -20.32 37.84 -21.07
C ALA A 68 -19.42 36.74 -21.66
N LEU A 69 -19.95 35.86 -22.52
CA LEU A 69 -19.22 34.72 -23.08
C LEU A 69 -18.37 35.15 -24.29
N PRO A 70 -17.10 34.72 -24.38
CA PRO A 70 -16.28 34.95 -25.56
C PRO A 70 -16.91 34.35 -26.84
N LEU A 71 -16.74 35.01 -27.99
CA LEU A 71 -17.28 34.51 -29.27
C LEU A 71 -16.60 33.23 -29.80
N SER A 72 -15.48 32.81 -29.19
CA SER A 72 -14.77 31.59 -29.59
C SER A 72 -14.06 30.93 -28.42
N TYR A 73 -13.88 29.60 -28.54
CA TYR A 73 -13.10 28.84 -27.58
C TYR A 73 -11.66 29.38 -27.43
N ARG A 74 -11.03 29.81 -28.53
CA ARG A 74 -9.66 30.36 -28.51
C ARG A 74 -9.58 31.67 -27.71
N ALA A 75 -10.61 32.52 -27.77
CA ALA A 75 -10.69 33.72 -26.95
C ALA A 75 -10.87 33.37 -25.46
N ALA A 76 -11.74 32.40 -25.15
CA ALA A 76 -11.93 31.90 -23.79
C ALA A 76 -10.63 31.27 -23.22
N GLU A 77 -9.90 30.51 -24.02
CA GLU A 77 -8.64 29.87 -23.62
C GLU A 77 -7.56 30.91 -23.28
N LYS A 78 -7.42 31.97 -24.09
CA LYS A 78 -6.45 33.06 -23.85
C LYS A 78 -6.71 33.77 -22.51
N LEU A 79 -7.98 33.94 -22.14
CA LEU A 79 -8.38 34.59 -20.89
C LEU A 79 -8.05 33.73 -19.65
N CYS A 80 -7.90 32.41 -19.80
CA CYS A 80 -7.61 31.48 -18.70
C CYS A 80 -6.11 31.25 -18.44
N CYS A 81 -5.21 31.82 -19.25
CA CYS A 81 -3.76 31.62 -19.16
C CYS A 81 -2.97 32.94 -19.09
N PRO A 82 -2.98 33.69 -17.96
CA PRO A 82 -2.00 34.74 -17.75
C PRO A 82 -0.62 34.12 -17.56
N LYS A 83 0.39 34.62 -18.29
CA LYS A 83 1.72 34.03 -18.53
C LYS A 83 2.58 33.64 -17.30
N LYS A 84 2.14 33.83 -16.05
CA LYS A 84 2.96 33.56 -14.83
C LYS A 84 2.20 33.05 -13.59
N ALA A 85 0.93 32.67 -13.68
CA ALA A 85 0.15 32.18 -12.53
C ALA A 85 -0.33 30.73 -12.70
N PRO A 86 -0.62 29.97 -11.62
CA PRO A 86 -1.38 28.72 -11.72
C PRO A 86 -2.69 29.03 -12.45
N ARG A 87 -3.04 28.24 -13.48
CA ARG A 87 -4.21 28.44 -14.37
C ARG A 87 -5.41 28.99 -13.60
N SER A 88 -5.65 30.29 -13.71
CA SER A 88 -6.83 30.94 -13.16
C SER A 88 -7.93 30.87 -14.22
N PHE A 89 -8.91 29.99 -14.02
CA PHE A 89 -10.07 29.93 -14.89
C PHE A 89 -10.98 31.12 -14.57
N ILE A 90 -11.27 31.97 -15.56
CA ILE A 90 -12.34 32.96 -15.45
C ILE A 90 -13.65 32.19 -15.63
N GLY A 91 -14.44 32.11 -14.56
CA GLY A 91 -15.77 31.51 -14.61
C GLY A 91 -16.80 32.52 -15.11
N TYR A 92 -17.70 32.09 -15.98
CA TYR A 92 -18.86 32.87 -16.41
C TYR A 92 -20.09 32.34 -15.69
N ARG A 93 -20.83 33.23 -15.03
CA ARG A 93 -22.06 32.86 -14.32
C ARG A 93 -23.16 32.63 -15.35
N ILE A 94 -23.75 31.45 -15.33
CA ILE A 94 -24.96 31.11 -16.09
C ILE A 94 -26.00 30.68 -15.06
N GLU A 95 -27.20 31.28 -15.12
CA GLU A 95 -28.28 30.93 -14.20
C GLU A 95 -28.73 29.48 -14.41
N PRO A 96 -29.08 28.72 -13.35
CA PRO A 96 -29.43 27.30 -13.45
C PRO A 96 -30.56 27.02 -14.45
N TYR A 97 -31.59 27.85 -14.45
CA TYR A 97 -32.72 27.74 -15.36
C TYR A 97 -32.29 27.80 -16.83
N ILE A 98 -31.50 28.82 -17.18
CA ILE A 98 -30.94 29.02 -18.52
C ILE A 98 -30.03 27.84 -18.91
N MET A 99 -29.20 27.37 -17.97
CA MET A 99 -28.31 26.24 -18.22
C MET A 99 -29.11 24.96 -18.54
N ASN A 100 -30.17 24.64 -17.81
CA ASN A 100 -30.98 23.44 -18.10
C ASN A 100 -31.54 23.47 -19.52
N LEU A 101 -32.13 24.60 -19.92
CA LEU A 101 -32.66 24.79 -21.27
C LEU A 101 -31.55 24.70 -22.32
N ALA A 102 -30.37 25.26 -22.04
CA ALA A 102 -29.25 25.21 -22.97
C ALA A 102 -28.71 23.79 -23.16
N LEU A 103 -28.71 22.96 -22.11
CA LEU A 103 -28.30 21.56 -22.23
C LEU A 103 -29.30 20.73 -23.06
N GLU A 104 -30.59 21.03 -22.98
CA GLU A 104 -31.61 20.43 -23.84
C GLU A 104 -31.44 20.85 -25.30
N ARG A 105 -31.23 22.14 -25.57
CA ARG A 105 -30.95 22.65 -26.93
C ARG A 105 -29.66 22.10 -27.50
N ALA A 106 -28.61 22.01 -26.69
CA ALA A 106 -27.34 21.39 -27.08
C ALA A 106 -27.52 19.92 -27.50
N ARG A 107 -28.39 19.16 -26.82
CA ARG A 107 -28.73 17.80 -27.20
C ARG A 107 -29.34 17.75 -28.59
N LYS A 108 -30.33 18.59 -28.84
CA LYS A 108 -31.01 18.71 -30.13
C LYS A 108 -30.04 19.09 -31.25
N ILE A 109 -29.18 20.09 -31.03
CA ILE A 109 -28.14 20.50 -31.98
C ILE A 109 -27.22 19.33 -32.36
N ILE A 110 -26.81 18.51 -31.39
CA ILE A 110 -25.92 17.35 -31.62
C ILE A 110 -26.64 16.23 -32.38
N ASP A 111 -27.91 15.99 -32.06
CA ASP A 111 -28.69 14.94 -32.71
C ASP A 111 -29.03 15.33 -34.16
N ASP A 112 -29.38 16.60 -34.41
CA ASP A 112 -29.83 17.10 -35.71
C ASP A 112 -28.68 17.39 -36.69
N LYS A 113 -27.55 17.93 -36.23
CA LYS A 113 -26.46 18.35 -37.13
C LYS A 113 -25.47 17.22 -37.44
N PRO A 114 -25.23 16.88 -38.72
CA PRO A 114 -24.30 15.81 -39.10
C PRO A 114 -22.86 16.01 -38.59
N GLU A 115 -22.37 17.26 -38.54
CA GLU A 115 -21.02 17.60 -38.06
C GLU A 115 -20.77 17.23 -36.59
N TYR A 116 -21.84 17.07 -35.80
CA TYR A 116 -21.78 16.70 -34.38
C TYR A 116 -22.17 15.25 -34.11
N ALA A 117 -22.41 14.43 -35.15
CA ALA A 117 -22.88 13.05 -35.01
C ALA A 117 -21.96 12.17 -34.14
N MET A 118 -20.66 12.48 -34.07
CA MET A 118 -19.70 11.78 -33.22
C MET A 118 -19.90 12.01 -31.71
N TYR A 119 -20.61 13.06 -31.33
CA TYR A 119 -20.96 13.37 -29.94
C TYR A 119 -22.30 12.76 -29.50
N ARG A 120 -23.06 12.13 -30.41
CA ARG A 120 -24.37 11.52 -30.08
C ARG A 120 -24.27 10.53 -28.93
N GLY A 121 -25.24 10.60 -28.03
CA GLY A 121 -25.26 9.80 -26.81
C GLY A 121 -24.24 10.23 -25.75
N TYR A 122 -23.71 11.47 -25.83
CA TYR A 122 -22.90 12.03 -24.75
C TYR A 122 -23.65 11.99 -23.41
N PHE A 123 -22.92 11.97 -22.30
CA PHE A 123 -23.53 12.08 -20.98
C PHE A 123 -22.69 12.95 -20.06
N PHE A 124 -23.32 13.41 -18.99
CA PHE A 124 -22.70 14.26 -17.98
C PHE A 124 -22.34 13.47 -16.73
N HIS A 125 -21.23 13.84 -16.11
CA HIS A 125 -20.94 13.51 -14.73
C HIS A 125 -20.80 14.83 -13.97
N LEU A 126 -21.71 15.09 -13.04
CA LEU A 126 -21.57 16.20 -12.10
C LEU A 126 -20.75 15.76 -10.89
N CYS A 127 -19.61 16.39 -10.67
CA CYS A 127 -18.76 16.17 -9.52
C CYS A 127 -18.83 17.37 -8.58
N GLY A 128 -19.28 17.16 -7.34
CA GLY A 128 -19.13 18.14 -6.27
C GLY A 128 -17.68 18.19 -5.76
N ILE A 129 -17.11 19.37 -5.65
CA ILE A 129 -15.82 19.65 -5.01
C ILE A 129 -16.09 20.51 -3.79
N ASN A 130 -15.58 20.09 -2.63
CA ASN A 130 -15.72 20.81 -1.36
C ASN A 130 -17.16 21.02 -0.84
N LEU A 131 -18.10 20.15 -1.19
CA LEU A 131 -19.45 20.13 -0.59
C LEU A 131 -19.46 19.91 0.93
N LYS A 132 -18.31 19.54 1.52
CA LYS A 132 -18.08 19.50 2.97
C LYS A 132 -18.32 20.85 3.65
N LEU A 133 -18.20 21.97 2.93
CA LEU A 133 -18.49 23.32 3.43
C LEU A 133 -19.97 23.68 3.27
N ALA A 134 -20.65 23.19 2.23
CA ALA A 134 -22.06 23.47 1.96
C ALA A 134 -23.02 22.89 3.02
N THR A 135 -22.55 21.94 3.84
CA THR A 135 -23.34 21.22 4.86
C THR A 135 -22.90 21.54 6.29
N GLN A 136 -21.93 22.43 6.49
CA GLN A 136 -21.38 22.69 7.83
C GLN A 136 -22.29 23.46 8.77
N ASN A 137 -23.47 23.90 8.33
CA ASN A 137 -24.51 24.51 9.16
C ASN A 137 -25.90 24.31 8.54
N ILE A 138 -26.46 23.09 8.54
CA ILE A 138 -27.93 22.95 8.48
C ILE A 138 -28.41 22.90 9.92
N HIS A 139 -28.46 24.07 10.57
CA HIS A 139 -29.08 24.19 11.88
C HIS A 139 -30.61 24.22 11.71
N GLY A 140 -31.26 23.10 12.06
CA GLY A 140 -32.64 23.05 12.54
C GLY A 140 -33.78 23.39 11.58
N ARG A 141 -33.72 23.03 10.28
CA ARG A 141 -34.88 23.25 9.36
C ARG A 141 -35.18 22.19 8.29
N GLU A 142 -34.42 21.09 8.15
CA GLU A 142 -34.70 20.09 7.09
C GLU A 142 -34.43 18.65 7.55
N ASP A 143 -35.03 18.28 8.68
CA ASP A 143 -34.69 17.09 9.46
C ASP A 143 -35.01 15.74 8.78
N GLU A 144 -35.66 15.75 7.60
CA GLU A 144 -36.07 14.51 6.92
C GLU A 144 -35.26 14.16 5.66
N ASN A 145 -34.55 15.11 5.02
CA ASN A 145 -33.76 14.82 3.80
C ASN A 145 -32.69 15.88 3.46
N PRO A 146 -31.49 15.83 4.09
CA PRO A 146 -30.40 16.78 3.81
C PRO A 146 -29.90 16.78 2.35
N LEU A 147 -30.12 15.69 1.61
CA LEU A 147 -29.76 15.62 0.19
C LEU A 147 -30.73 16.42 -0.68
N ASN A 148 -32.01 16.44 -0.32
CA ASN A 148 -33.02 17.27 -0.96
C ASN A 148 -32.61 18.76 -0.93
N HIS A 149 -32.14 19.26 0.22
CA HIS A 149 -31.61 20.63 0.33
C HIS A 149 -30.57 20.97 -0.75
N VAL A 150 -29.56 20.11 -0.90
CA VAL A 150 -28.46 20.31 -1.84
C VAL A 150 -28.96 20.32 -3.28
N PHE A 151 -29.91 19.44 -3.60
CA PHE A 151 -30.53 19.38 -4.91
C PHE A 151 -31.43 20.60 -5.20
N ARG A 152 -32.18 21.09 -4.20
CA ARG A 152 -33.00 22.30 -4.34
C ARG A 152 -32.18 23.57 -4.56
N LEU A 153 -31.09 23.74 -3.81
CA LEU A 153 -30.24 24.93 -3.91
C LEU A 153 -29.38 24.96 -5.19
N ASN A 154 -29.26 23.84 -5.91
CA ASN A 154 -28.42 23.75 -7.11
C ASN A 154 -29.19 23.06 -8.25
N PRO A 155 -30.23 23.72 -8.81
CA PRO A 155 -31.15 23.13 -9.78
C PRO A 155 -30.59 23.12 -11.20
N PHE A 156 -29.27 22.99 -11.37
CA PHE A 156 -28.60 22.94 -12.68
C PHE A 156 -28.85 21.63 -13.46
N ILE A 157 -29.62 20.71 -12.87
CA ILE A 157 -30.17 19.46 -13.42
C ILE A 157 -31.47 19.19 -12.63
N ASP A 158 -32.52 18.68 -13.28
CA ASP A 158 -33.66 18.12 -12.55
C ASP A 158 -33.25 16.82 -11.86
N TRP A 159 -32.78 16.95 -10.61
CA TRP A 159 -32.36 15.85 -9.76
C TRP A 159 -33.47 14.85 -9.47
N TYR A 160 -34.74 15.28 -9.52
CA TYR A 160 -35.90 14.43 -9.24
C TYR A 160 -36.28 13.55 -10.43
N ALA A 161 -36.01 14.00 -11.65
CA ALA A 161 -36.13 13.17 -12.85
C ALA A 161 -35.03 12.08 -12.95
N GLN A 162 -33.94 12.19 -12.17
CA GLN A 162 -32.86 11.20 -12.18
C GLN A 162 -33.17 10.02 -11.26
N ASN A 163 -32.78 8.81 -11.69
CA ASN A 163 -32.80 7.65 -10.81
C ASN A 163 -31.83 7.89 -9.62
N PRO A 164 -32.29 7.88 -8.36
CA PRO A 164 -31.45 8.14 -7.19
C PRO A 164 -30.25 7.18 -7.05
N ASN A 165 -30.30 6.01 -7.70
CA ASN A 165 -29.19 5.06 -7.74
C ASN A 165 -28.04 5.50 -8.66
N ASN A 166 -28.30 6.42 -9.60
CA ASN A 166 -27.29 6.97 -10.51
C ASN A 166 -26.52 8.13 -9.87
N ILE A 167 -27.03 8.73 -8.79
CA ILE A 167 -26.38 9.81 -8.07
C ILE A 167 -25.50 9.22 -6.99
N THR A 168 -24.20 9.51 -7.02
CA THR A 168 -23.24 9.02 -6.02
C THR A 168 -22.89 10.12 -5.01
N VAL A 169 -22.99 9.80 -3.72
CA VAL A 169 -22.74 10.70 -2.59
C VAL A 169 -21.68 10.09 -1.68
N ASP A 170 -20.72 10.91 -1.22
CA ASP A 170 -19.79 10.54 -0.16
C ASP A 170 -20.30 11.08 1.19
N VAL A 171 -20.83 10.20 2.05
CA VAL A 171 -21.28 10.53 3.42
C VAL A 171 -20.18 10.20 4.41
N GLY A 172 -19.89 11.10 5.36
CA GLY A 172 -18.79 10.94 6.30
C GLY A 172 -19.17 11.16 7.76
N LEU A 173 -18.81 10.22 8.63
CA LEU A 173 -18.84 10.37 10.09
C LEU A 173 -17.45 10.77 10.59
N ALA A 174 -17.35 11.93 11.23
CA ALA A 174 -16.13 12.41 11.86
C ALA A 174 -16.26 12.28 13.38
N VAL A 175 -15.41 11.46 13.99
CA VAL A 175 -15.42 11.23 15.44
C VAL A 175 -14.26 12.00 16.05
N ASN A 176 -14.59 12.91 16.96
CA ASN A 176 -13.63 13.70 17.73
C ASN A 176 -14.00 13.62 19.21
N LEU A 177 -13.00 13.82 20.06
CA LEU A 177 -13.22 13.97 21.49
C LEU A 177 -13.76 15.38 21.77
N ASP A 178 -14.89 15.48 22.47
CA ASP A 178 -15.39 16.75 22.96
C ASP A 178 -14.58 17.18 24.18
N ARG A 179 -13.67 18.13 23.97
CA ARG A 179 -12.75 18.63 25.00
C ARG A 179 -13.46 19.32 26.16
N ARG A 180 -14.70 19.79 25.97
CA ARG A 180 -15.46 20.45 27.05
C ARG A 180 -16.07 19.43 28.01
N MET A 181 -16.30 18.21 27.53
CA MET A 181 -17.04 17.16 28.22
C MET A 181 -16.11 16.12 28.88
N VAL A 182 -14.79 16.33 28.84
CA VAL A 182 -13.80 15.39 29.39
C VAL A 182 -12.88 16.08 30.42
N PRO A 183 -12.36 15.33 31.41
CA PRO A 183 -11.34 15.83 32.35
C PRO A 183 -10.11 16.39 31.63
N GLU A 184 -9.42 17.36 32.26
CA GLU A 184 -8.25 18.06 31.69
C GLU A 184 -7.18 17.10 31.16
N GLU A 185 -6.93 16.01 31.91
CA GLU A 185 -5.99 14.94 31.54
C GLU A 185 -6.33 14.28 30.20
N LEU A 186 -7.62 14.16 29.88
CA LEU A 186 -8.11 13.53 28.67
C LEU A 186 -8.37 14.53 27.53
N LYS A 187 -8.37 15.84 27.80
CA LYS A 187 -8.56 16.89 26.77
C LYS A 187 -7.52 16.83 25.67
N ARG A 188 -6.34 16.30 25.96
CA ARG A 188 -5.24 16.05 25.00
C ARG A 188 -5.15 14.57 24.63
N SER A 189 -6.27 13.95 24.31
CA SER A 189 -6.30 12.57 23.83
C SER A 189 -6.56 12.47 22.33
N THR A 190 -6.02 11.42 21.74
CA THR A 190 -6.08 11.08 20.34
C THR A 190 -6.84 9.78 20.16
N LEU A 191 -7.79 9.79 19.23
CA LEU A 191 -8.55 8.61 18.83
C LEU A 191 -7.84 7.88 17.69
N LEU A 192 -7.67 6.57 17.83
CA LEU A 192 -7.02 5.69 16.87
C LEU A 192 -7.93 4.53 16.46
N ILE A 193 -7.76 4.05 15.23
CA ILE A 193 -8.49 2.90 14.67
C ILE A 193 -7.65 1.63 14.82
N ARG A 194 -8.20 0.60 15.47
CA ARG A 194 -7.65 -0.76 15.50
C ARG A 194 -8.12 -1.55 14.27
N TYR A 195 -7.16 -1.93 13.43
CA TYR A 195 -7.46 -2.53 12.13
C TYR A 195 -8.17 -3.88 12.23
N TRP A 196 -7.72 -4.78 13.09
CA TRP A 196 -8.30 -6.13 13.19
C TRP A 196 -9.76 -6.10 13.66
N ALA A 197 -10.06 -5.29 14.67
CA ALA A 197 -11.43 -5.07 15.14
C ALA A 197 -12.33 -4.54 14.01
N LEU A 198 -11.86 -3.52 13.28
CA LEU A 198 -12.64 -2.94 12.18
C LEU A 198 -12.80 -3.94 11.02
N ARG A 199 -11.74 -4.71 10.72
CA ARG A 199 -11.76 -5.74 9.69
C ARG A 199 -12.79 -6.81 10.01
N GLU A 200 -12.83 -7.31 11.24
CA GLU A 200 -13.79 -8.35 11.63
C GLU A 200 -15.22 -7.84 11.64
N LEU A 201 -15.44 -6.59 12.08
CA LEU A 201 -16.75 -5.92 11.98
C LEU A 201 -17.24 -5.81 10.52
N MET A 202 -16.33 -5.55 9.58
CA MET A 202 -16.64 -5.33 8.17
C MET A 202 -16.68 -6.61 7.32
N ARG A 203 -16.02 -7.67 7.77
CA ARG A 203 -15.86 -8.95 7.05
C ARG A 203 -17.16 -9.55 6.51
N PRO A 204 -18.32 -9.47 7.19
CA PRO A 204 -19.56 -10.08 6.69
C PRO A 204 -20.09 -9.46 5.39
N ALA A 205 -19.90 -8.15 5.18
CA ALA A 205 -20.55 -7.41 4.09
C ALA A 205 -19.56 -6.87 3.03
N TYR A 206 -18.25 -6.95 3.31
CA TYR A 206 -17.21 -6.35 2.49
C TYR A 206 -16.18 -7.36 2.04
N THR A 207 -15.62 -7.13 0.85
CA THR A 207 -14.40 -7.83 0.42
C THR A 207 -13.28 -7.55 1.41
N GLN A 208 -12.29 -8.45 1.49
CA GLN A 208 -11.12 -8.28 2.36
C GLN A 208 -10.62 -6.82 2.35
N PRO A 209 -10.76 -6.10 3.47
CA PRO A 209 -10.49 -4.67 3.48
C PRO A 209 -9.02 -4.39 3.19
N GLN A 210 -8.74 -3.55 2.19
CA GLN A 210 -7.40 -3.01 1.97
C GLN A 210 -6.98 -2.21 3.19
N GLN A 211 -5.87 -2.58 3.80
CA GLN A 211 -5.37 -1.92 4.99
C GLN A 211 -4.78 -0.54 4.65
N ASP A 212 -5.20 0.48 5.39
CA ASP A 212 -4.67 1.84 5.31
C ASP A 212 -3.78 2.11 6.53
N ARG A 213 -2.49 1.80 6.41
CA ARG A 213 -1.55 1.80 7.53
C ARG A 213 -1.28 3.22 8.02
N TYR A 214 -1.52 3.46 9.30
CA TYR A 214 -1.16 4.72 9.96
C TYR A 214 0.23 4.56 10.58
N CYS A 215 1.19 5.43 10.23
CA CYS A 215 2.59 5.29 10.64
C CYS A 215 3.21 3.92 10.29
N HIS A 216 2.81 3.34 9.16
CA HIS A 216 3.13 1.96 8.74
C HIS A 216 2.64 0.84 9.69
N SER A 217 1.85 1.17 10.70
CA SER A 217 1.38 0.19 11.67
C SER A 217 0.36 -0.76 11.04
N TYR A 218 0.48 -2.04 11.38
CA TYR A 218 -0.54 -3.04 11.04
C TYR A 218 -1.61 -3.21 12.13
N VAL A 219 -1.37 -2.63 13.30
CA VAL A 219 -2.28 -2.69 14.45
C VAL A 219 -3.19 -1.48 14.43
N ILE A 220 -2.60 -0.29 14.34
CA ILE A 220 -3.32 0.97 14.26
C ILE A 220 -3.39 1.40 12.80
N SER A 221 -4.55 1.26 12.20
CA SER A 221 -4.70 1.45 10.76
C SER A 221 -6.17 1.57 10.39
N GLY A 222 -6.43 2.42 9.40
CA GLY A 222 -7.72 2.50 8.73
C GLY A 222 -7.89 1.38 7.70
N LEU A 223 -8.90 1.50 6.85
CA LEU A 223 -9.07 0.59 5.74
C LEU A 223 -9.81 1.24 4.56
N ARG A 224 -9.70 0.60 3.40
CA ARG A 224 -10.55 0.84 2.24
C ARG A 224 -11.16 -0.49 1.84
N SER A 225 -12.47 -0.54 1.70
CA SER A 225 -13.17 -1.74 1.29
C SER A 225 -14.23 -1.44 0.24
N THR A 226 -14.57 -2.46 -0.53
CA THR A 226 -15.74 -2.46 -1.40
C THR A 226 -16.73 -3.51 -0.89
N PRO A 227 -18.04 -3.25 -0.99
CA PRO A 227 -19.03 -4.25 -0.62
C PRO A 227 -18.90 -5.50 -1.48
N LEU A 228 -19.21 -6.65 -0.88
CA LEU A 228 -19.33 -7.92 -1.60
C LEU A 228 -20.39 -7.79 -2.71
N ALA A 229 -20.24 -8.58 -3.78
CA ALA A 229 -21.16 -8.52 -4.92
C ALA A 229 -22.63 -8.76 -4.50
N SER A 230 -22.89 -9.66 -3.55
CA SER A 230 -24.22 -9.93 -2.97
C SER A 230 -24.86 -8.74 -2.27
N HIS A 231 -24.05 -7.81 -1.76
CA HIS A 231 -24.53 -6.64 -1.01
C HIS A 231 -24.57 -5.38 -1.88
N ARG A 232 -23.70 -5.26 -2.89
CA ARG A 232 -23.53 -4.03 -3.69
C ARG A 232 -24.82 -3.56 -4.36
N ALA A 233 -25.54 -4.47 -5.02
CA ALA A 233 -26.77 -4.13 -5.72
C ALA A 233 -27.93 -3.78 -4.77
N ARG A 234 -27.92 -4.35 -3.56
CA ARG A 234 -29.02 -4.19 -2.58
C ARG A 234 -28.82 -3.02 -1.63
N SER A 235 -27.56 -2.63 -1.36
CA SER A 235 -27.25 -1.63 -0.34
C SER A 235 -27.06 -0.22 -0.90
N GLY A 236 -26.92 -0.07 -2.22
CA GLY A 236 -26.52 1.20 -2.85
C GLY A 236 -25.10 1.65 -2.46
N MET A 237 -24.32 0.81 -1.77
CA MET A 237 -22.97 1.14 -1.33
C MET A 237 -21.96 0.74 -2.40
N SER A 238 -21.01 1.63 -2.70
CA SER A 238 -19.95 1.39 -3.68
C SER A 238 -18.57 1.24 -3.03
N LYS A 239 -18.33 1.96 -1.93
CA LYS A 239 -17.03 1.97 -1.25
C LYS A 239 -17.20 2.39 0.20
N PHE A 240 -16.35 1.87 1.06
CA PHE A 240 -16.13 2.39 2.40
C PHE A 240 -14.65 2.71 2.61
N GLN A 241 -14.38 3.74 3.41
CA GLN A 241 -13.05 4.12 3.82
C GLN A 241 -13.04 4.60 5.26
N ALA A 242 -12.12 4.09 6.07
CA ALA A 242 -11.85 4.56 7.42
C ALA A 242 -10.41 5.04 7.50
N TYR A 243 -10.16 6.18 8.13
CA TYR A 243 -8.81 6.74 8.29
C TYR A 243 -8.74 7.73 9.46
N HIS A 244 -7.52 7.96 9.95
CA HIS A 244 -7.24 8.89 11.04
C HIS A 244 -7.30 10.35 10.56
N LYS A 245 -7.87 11.25 11.36
CA LYS A 245 -8.02 12.68 11.03
C LYS A 245 -6.71 13.47 11.15
N ASP A 246 -5.76 12.98 11.95
CA ASP A 246 -4.36 13.43 11.97
C ASP A 246 -3.81 13.55 10.55
N MET A 247 -3.99 12.47 9.78
CA MET A 247 -3.57 12.38 8.41
C MET A 247 -4.02 13.60 7.61
N ASN A 248 -5.23 14.15 7.84
CA ASN A 248 -5.78 15.30 7.13
C ASN A 248 -5.29 16.68 7.63
N ALA A 249 -5.00 16.84 8.92
CA ALA A 249 -4.52 18.11 9.48
C ALA A 249 -3.08 18.42 9.02
N GLN A 250 -2.30 17.39 8.72
CA GLN A 250 -0.97 17.51 8.10
C GLN A 250 -1.04 17.86 6.58
N TYR A 251 -2.24 18.10 6.01
CA TYR A 251 -2.43 18.61 4.63
C TYR A 251 -2.86 20.08 4.55
N VAL A 252 -2.67 20.88 5.60
CA VAL A 252 -3.19 22.25 5.64
C VAL A 252 -2.23 23.25 4.99
N ARG A 253 -2.37 23.42 3.66
CA ARG A 253 -2.41 24.70 2.90
C ARG A 253 -2.24 24.41 1.41
N GLN A 254 -2.97 25.16 0.57
CA GLN A 254 -2.99 25.02 -0.89
C GLN A 254 -1.61 25.12 -1.56
N ASP A 255 -0.60 25.63 -0.85
CA ASP A 255 0.77 25.79 -1.36
C ASP A 255 1.81 24.95 -0.59
N ARG A 256 1.40 24.29 0.50
CA ARG A 256 2.25 23.42 1.33
C ARG A 256 1.40 22.29 1.89
N SER A 257 1.27 21.21 1.12
CA SER A 257 1.10 19.91 1.80
C SER A 257 2.35 19.73 2.65
N VAL A 258 2.23 19.44 3.94
CA VAL A 258 3.35 18.93 4.75
C VAL A 258 3.62 17.48 4.31
N GLY A 259 3.95 17.33 3.02
CA GLY A 259 4.38 16.11 2.40
C GLY A 259 5.88 16.26 2.28
N TRP A 260 6.61 15.51 3.08
CA TRP A 260 8.06 15.55 3.12
C TRP A 260 8.63 15.22 1.75
N ASN A 261 8.97 16.27 1.01
CA ASN A 261 9.27 16.18 -0.43
C ASN A 261 10.77 16.02 -0.69
N PHE A 262 11.55 15.63 0.31
CA PHE A 262 12.96 15.34 0.12
C PHE A 262 13.17 14.04 -0.69
N THR A 263 14.22 14.04 -1.49
CA THR A 263 14.73 12.88 -2.22
C THR A 263 15.73 12.09 -1.39
N VAL A 264 15.99 10.84 -1.77
CA VAL A 264 17.07 10.05 -1.16
C VAL A 264 18.42 10.74 -1.37
N ALA A 265 18.64 11.36 -2.53
CA ALA A 265 19.83 12.13 -2.83
C ALA A 265 20.02 13.34 -1.89
N GLU A 266 18.96 14.10 -1.62
CA GLU A 266 19.00 15.21 -0.66
C GLU A 266 19.21 14.71 0.77
N ALA A 267 18.56 13.61 1.16
CA ALA A 267 18.78 12.96 2.46
C ALA A 267 20.23 12.47 2.62
N LEU A 268 20.92 12.12 1.54
CA LEU A 268 22.33 11.77 1.55
C LEU A 268 23.27 12.97 1.36
N GLY A 269 22.76 14.20 1.20
CA GLY A 269 23.58 15.39 0.96
C GLY A 269 24.28 15.38 -0.41
N LEU A 270 23.65 14.73 -1.40
CA LEU A 270 24.05 14.72 -2.81
C LEU A 270 23.22 15.70 -3.66
N GLY A 271 22.13 16.25 -3.11
CA GLY A 271 21.31 17.33 -3.67
C GLY A 271 21.40 18.63 -2.85
N HIS A 272 20.40 19.51 -2.96
CA HIS A 272 20.34 20.75 -2.17
C HIS A 272 20.34 20.45 -0.67
N ARG A 273 21.35 20.97 0.03
CA ARG A 273 21.70 20.55 1.40
C ARG A 273 20.63 20.90 2.45
N THR A 274 19.93 22.01 2.25
CA THR A 274 18.98 22.59 3.21
C THR A 274 17.62 21.88 3.20
N THR A 275 17.15 21.42 2.04
CA THR A 275 15.80 20.85 1.85
C THR A 275 15.46 19.76 2.86
N PHE A 276 16.30 18.73 3.04
CA PHE A 276 15.99 17.67 4.02
C PHE A 276 15.99 18.18 5.47
N SER A 277 16.91 19.10 5.82
CA SER A 277 16.99 19.61 7.19
C SER A 277 15.79 20.49 7.52
N ASP A 278 15.40 21.38 6.60
CA ASP A 278 14.24 22.27 6.73
C ASP A 278 12.94 21.45 6.85
N GLU A 279 12.83 20.40 6.04
CA GLU A 279 11.72 19.45 6.09
C GLU A 279 11.73 18.68 7.43
N MET A 280 12.87 18.20 7.94
CA MET A 280 12.89 17.53 9.24
C MET A 280 12.57 18.46 10.42
N GLU A 281 12.86 19.76 10.32
CA GLU A 281 12.51 20.73 11.35
C GLU A 281 11.00 21.05 11.32
N GLY A 282 10.46 21.36 10.14
CA GLY A 282 9.02 21.54 9.98
C GLY A 282 8.20 20.33 10.45
N TYR A 283 8.78 19.11 10.41
CA TYR A 283 8.13 17.90 10.93
C TYR A 283 7.92 17.98 12.42
N ARG A 284 8.97 18.37 13.15
CA ARG A 284 8.94 18.44 14.61
C ARG A 284 7.94 19.48 15.05
N GLU A 285 8.01 20.68 14.47
CA GLU A 285 7.08 21.77 14.74
C GLU A 285 5.62 21.34 14.50
N SER A 286 5.34 20.66 13.39
CA SER A 286 3.96 20.25 13.06
C SER A 286 3.36 19.22 14.04
N ILE A 287 4.19 18.33 14.59
CA ILE A 287 3.75 17.29 15.54
C ILE A 287 3.63 17.82 16.96
N GLU A 288 4.48 18.78 17.33
CA GLU A 288 4.42 19.47 18.61
C GLU A 288 3.18 20.38 18.71
N LEU A 289 2.77 21.00 17.60
CA LEU A 289 1.58 21.86 17.54
C LEU A 289 0.24 21.11 17.50
N ALA A 290 0.25 19.80 17.23
CA ALA A 290 -0.98 19.05 17.06
C ALA A 290 -1.65 18.68 18.40
N GLY A 291 -2.76 19.35 18.73
CA GLY A 291 -3.41 19.19 20.04
C GLY A 291 -4.15 17.86 20.25
N CYS A 292 -4.94 17.38 19.29
CA CYS A 292 -5.66 16.10 19.33
C CYS A 292 -6.01 15.59 17.94
N TYR A 293 -6.09 14.27 17.78
CA TYR A 293 -6.54 13.67 16.53
C TYR A 293 -7.83 12.85 16.70
N GLY A 294 -8.67 12.86 15.66
CA GLY A 294 -9.91 12.09 15.59
C GLY A 294 -9.84 10.95 14.57
N THR A 295 -10.96 10.29 14.34
CA THR A 295 -11.11 9.27 13.30
C THR A 295 -12.23 9.66 12.32
N ARG A 296 -12.16 9.17 11.09
CA ARG A 296 -13.15 9.46 10.05
C ARG A 296 -13.53 8.19 9.30
N TYR A 297 -14.83 8.06 9.05
CA TYR A 297 -15.44 6.96 8.31
C TYR A 297 -16.23 7.57 7.16
N GLU A 298 -16.00 7.12 5.93
CA GLU A 298 -16.62 7.63 4.72
C GLU A 298 -17.23 6.49 3.91
N TRP A 299 -18.48 6.65 3.53
CA TRP A 299 -19.23 5.75 2.67
C TRP A 299 -19.53 6.44 1.36
N ARG A 300 -19.20 5.78 0.26
CA ARG A 300 -19.65 6.16 -1.08
C ARG A 300 -20.91 5.38 -1.41
N LEU A 301 -22.00 6.10 -1.60
CA LEU A 301 -23.37 5.59 -1.62
C LEU A 301 -24.12 6.13 -2.83
N SER A 302 -25.18 5.45 -3.25
CA SER A 302 -26.22 6.12 -4.04
C SER A 302 -26.94 7.19 -3.21
N ALA A 303 -27.62 8.14 -3.84
CA ALA A 303 -28.40 9.15 -3.11
C ALA A 303 -29.48 8.51 -2.23
N TRP A 304 -30.12 7.43 -2.70
CA TRP A 304 -31.07 6.66 -1.88
C TRP A 304 -30.42 6.09 -0.61
N ALA A 305 -29.28 5.40 -0.74
CA ALA A 305 -28.58 4.81 0.39
C ALA A 305 -27.98 5.87 1.33
N ALA A 306 -27.54 6.99 0.77
CA ALA A 306 -27.07 8.15 1.53
C ALA A 306 -28.20 8.76 2.36
N ASN A 307 -29.39 8.94 1.78
CA ASN A 307 -30.55 9.42 2.53
C ASN A 307 -30.87 8.48 3.70
N ARG A 308 -30.88 7.16 3.44
CA ARG A 308 -31.07 6.16 4.51
C ARG A 308 -30.02 6.27 5.60
N LEU A 309 -28.72 6.39 5.26
CA LEU A 309 -27.65 6.49 6.24
C LEU A 309 -27.72 7.80 7.06
N LEU A 310 -28.10 8.91 6.43
CA LEU A 310 -28.22 10.21 7.10
C LEU A 310 -29.37 10.25 8.13
N LEU A 311 -30.36 9.38 7.99
CA LEU A 311 -31.45 9.19 8.95
C LEU A 311 -31.06 8.27 10.14
N TYR A 312 -29.89 7.61 10.11
CA TYR A 312 -29.42 6.86 11.27
C TYR A 312 -28.84 7.79 12.32
N GLU A 313 -29.16 7.51 13.58
CA GLU A 313 -28.50 8.14 14.72
C GLU A 313 -26.99 7.86 14.69
N PRO A 314 -26.14 8.89 14.54
CA PRO A 314 -24.69 8.70 14.48
C PRO A 314 -24.12 7.99 15.72
N GLN A 315 -24.81 8.13 16.86
CA GLN A 315 -24.45 7.50 18.11
C GLN A 315 -24.52 5.97 18.05
N ASP A 316 -25.43 5.39 17.27
CA ASP A 316 -25.55 3.94 17.14
C ASP A 316 -24.38 3.34 16.35
N ILE A 317 -23.97 4.03 15.29
CA ILE A 317 -22.76 3.66 14.53
C ILE A 317 -21.54 3.74 15.45
N LEU A 318 -21.45 4.82 16.23
CA LEU A 318 -20.34 5.04 17.15
C LEU A 318 -20.29 3.97 18.26
N ARG A 319 -21.43 3.63 18.87
CA ARG A 319 -21.56 2.55 19.88
C ARG A 319 -21.09 1.21 19.31
N ARG A 320 -21.48 0.87 18.08
CA ARG A 320 -21.01 -0.37 17.43
C ARG A 320 -19.50 -0.39 17.25
N LEU A 321 -18.89 0.73 16.85
CA LEU A 321 -17.44 0.85 16.71
C LEU A 321 -16.73 0.71 18.06
N PHE A 322 -17.25 1.33 19.13
CA PHE A 322 -16.69 1.18 20.47
C PHE A 322 -16.85 -0.24 21.03
N ASN A 323 -18.03 -0.84 20.92
CA ASN A 323 -18.30 -2.20 21.40
C ASN A 323 -17.44 -3.26 20.69
N ALA A 324 -17.16 -3.05 19.40
CA ALA A 324 -16.24 -3.90 18.64
C ALA A 324 -14.75 -3.65 18.97
N GLY A 325 -14.43 -2.67 19.82
CA GLY A 325 -13.06 -2.29 20.16
C GLY A 325 -12.29 -1.67 18.99
N VAL A 326 -13.00 -1.04 18.05
CA VAL A 326 -12.42 -0.40 16.84
C VAL A 326 -11.71 0.90 17.20
N ILE A 327 -12.34 1.71 18.04
CA ILE A 327 -11.80 3.01 18.45
C ILE A 327 -11.11 2.83 19.79
N VAL A 328 -9.87 3.30 19.88
CA VAL A 328 -9.12 3.40 21.14
C VAL A 328 -8.65 4.82 21.35
N CYS A 329 -8.46 5.19 22.61
CA CYS A 329 -8.07 6.52 23.03
C CYS A 329 -6.69 6.45 23.70
N HIS A 330 -5.77 7.32 23.30
CA HIS A 330 -4.44 7.44 23.88
C HIS A 330 -4.07 8.90 24.10
N PRO A 331 -3.22 9.24 25.10
CA PRO A 331 -2.69 10.58 25.23
C PRO A 331 -1.98 11.01 23.93
N THR A 332 -2.30 12.20 23.43
CA THR A 332 -1.69 12.75 22.20
C THR A 332 -0.17 12.85 22.36
N SER A 333 0.31 13.22 23.55
CA SER A 333 1.74 13.28 23.88
C SER A 333 2.45 11.95 23.64
N THR A 334 1.84 10.81 23.98
CA THR A 334 2.41 9.48 23.73
C THR A 334 2.59 9.24 22.23
N ILE A 335 1.61 9.61 21.41
CA ILE A 335 1.66 9.45 19.96
C ILE A 335 2.70 10.38 19.33
N SER A 336 2.69 11.66 19.73
CA SER A 336 3.67 12.65 19.26
C SER A 336 5.10 12.25 19.66
N ASN A 337 5.32 11.84 20.91
CA ASN A 337 6.64 11.40 21.39
C ASN A 337 7.12 10.16 20.63
N HIS A 338 6.24 9.18 20.39
CA HIS A 338 6.57 8.00 19.60
C HIS A 338 7.03 8.37 18.18
N LYS A 339 6.29 9.26 17.51
CA LYS A 339 6.63 9.78 16.17
C LYS A 339 7.95 10.58 16.16
N LEU A 340 8.21 11.37 17.20
CA LEU A 340 9.43 12.16 17.34
C LEU A 340 10.65 11.26 17.59
N ILE A 341 10.51 10.20 18.41
CA ILE A 341 11.57 9.22 18.65
C ILE A 341 11.98 8.54 17.33
N TRP A 342 11.01 8.07 16.54
CA TRP A 342 11.31 7.46 15.24
C TRP A 342 11.94 8.43 14.25
N ASN A 343 11.42 9.66 14.19
CA ASN A 343 12.00 10.71 13.36
C ASN A 343 13.46 10.97 13.71
N ARG A 344 13.76 11.22 15.00
CA ARG A 344 15.13 11.46 15.48
C ARG A 344 16.03 10.26 15.21
N GLY A 345 15.56 9.05 15.48
CA GLY A 345 16.32 7.81 15.27
C GLY A 345 16.70 7.60 13.81
N TRP A 346 15.73 7.64 12.89
CA TRP A 346 15.98 7.41 11.47
C TRP A 346 16.74 8.57 10.82
N ALA A 347 16.46 9.81 11.19
CA ALA A 347 17.21 10.98 10.72
C ALA A 347 18.68 10.95 11.21
N SER A 348 18.94 10.45 12.42
CA SER A 348 20.30 10.27 12.94
C SER A 348 21.11 9.28 12.09
N VAL A 349 20.49 8.19 11.62
CA VAL A 349 21.15 7.26 10.70
C VAL A 349 21.47 7.94 9.37
N LEU A 350 20.52 8.69 8.79
CA LEU A 350 20.75 9.45 7.54
C LEU A 350 21.86 10.50 7.71
N ASN A 351 21.92 11.18 8.86
CA ASN A 351 22.99 12.13 9.16
C ASN A 351 24.36 11.47 9.27
N ARG A 352 24.45 10.26 9.84
CA ARG A 352 25.68 9.46 9.81
C ARG A 352 26.04 9.01 8.40
N GLN A 353 25.06 8.62 7.58
CA GLN A 353 25.29 8.32 6.16
C GLN A 353 25.80 9.54 5.38
N ARG A 354 25.35 10.77 5.71
CA ARG A 354 25.84 12.03 5.12
C ARG A 354 27.32 12.29 5.40
N ALA A 355 27.83 11.85 6.54
CA ALA A 355 29.23 11.99 6.92
C ALA A 355 30.16 11.01 6.18
N LEU A 356 29.61 10.00 5.50
CA LEU A 356 30.40 9.09 4.67
C LEU A 356 31.00 9.81 3.45
N SER A 357 32.10 9.25 2.93
CA SER A 357 32.73 9.74 1.71
C SER A 357 31.74 9.78 0.55
N LYS A 358 31.90 10.73 -0.37
CA LYS A 358 31.00 10.89 -1.53
C LYS A 358 30.85 9.58 -2.33
N ARG A 359 31.95 8.84 -2.49
CA ARG A 359 31.97 7.51 -3.13
C ARG A 359 31.05 6.51 -2.41
N SER A 360 31.13 6.45 -1.08
CA SER A 360 30.29 5.54 -0.28
C SER A 360 28.82 5.93 -0.34
N ARG A 361 28.49 7.22 -0.31
CA ARG A 361 27.11 7.72 -0.45
C ARG A 361 26.49 7.42 -1.82
N LEU A 362 27.32 7.28 -2.85
CA LEU A 362 26.89 6.89 -4.19
C LEU A 362 26.71 5.37 -4.34
N SER A 363 27.13 4.56 -3.35
CA SER A 363 26.96 3.11 -3.42
C SER A 363 25.48 2.69 -3.37
N PRO A 364 25.08 1.67 -4.14
CA PRO A 364 23.72 1.14 -4.11
C PRO A 364 23.26 0.70 -2.72
N GLU A 365 24.15 0.17 -1.89
CA GLU A 365 23.84 -0.35 -0.56
C GLU A 365 23.47 0.76 0.44
N VAL A 366 24.21 1.87 0.40
CA VAL A 366 23.91 3.06 1.22
C VAL A 366 22.62 3.70 0.71
N GLN A 367 22.46 3.81 -0.60
CA GLN A 367 21.28 4.38 -1.23
C GLN A 367 20.01 3.57 -0.95
N LEU A 368 20.09 2.24 -0.97
CA LEU A 368 18.97 1.37 -0.64
C LEU A 368 18.53 1.54 0.82
N LEU A 369 19.48 1.56 1.76
CA LEU A 369 19.15 1.81 3.16
C LEU A 369 18.54 3.20 3.35
N ALA A 370 19.10 4.23 2.71
CA ALA A 370 18.55 5.58 2.75
C ALA A 370 17.13 5.64 2.16
N ALA A 371 16.84 4.88 1.10
CA ALA A 371 15.49 4.74 0.54
C ALA A 371 14.52 4.07 1.52
N VAL A 372 14.96 3.06 2.28
CA VAL A 372 14.17 2.43 3.35
C VAL A 372 13.88 3.43 4.48
N LEU A 373 14.90 4.15 4.96
CA LEU A 373 14.74 5.14 6.03
C LEU A 373 13.83 6.30 5.58
N ALA A 374 13.97 6.76 4.33
CA ALA A 374 13.09 7.75 3.74
C ALA A 374 11.64 7.23 3.65
N TYR A 375 11.44 5.97 3.24
CA TYR A 375 10.12 5.33 3.22
C TYR A 375 9.49 5.28 4.62
N TRP A 376 10.27 4.94 5.65
CA TRP A 376 9.81 4.93 7.05
C TRP A 376 9.45 6.33 7.55
N LEU A 377 10.34 7.31 7.40
CA LEU A 377 10.12 8.71 7.78
C LEU A 377 8.87 9.29 7.13
N LYS A 378 8.73 9.12 5.82
CA LYS A 378 7.55 9.62 5.08
C LYS A 378 6.25 9.00 5.59
N GLY A 379 6.31 7.75 6.05
CA GLY A 379 5.17 7.03 6.63
C GLY A 379 4.63 7.56 7.95
N LEU A 380 5.43 8.29 8.74
CA LEU A 380 4.99 8.83 10.05
C LEU A 380 3.90 9.90 9.94
N VAL A 381 3.82 10.53 8.77
CA VAL A 381 2.90 11.65 8.47
C VAL A 381 1.92 11.28 7.37
N LYS A 382 2.44 10.73 6.27
CA LYS A 382 1.65 10.46 5.07
C LYS A 382 1.74 8.99 4.70
N ARG A 383 0.73 8.47 4.01
CA ARG A 383 0.92 7.22 3.26
C ARG A 383 2.14 7.42 2.32
N PRO A 384 3.21 6.63 2.43
CA PRO A 384 4.34 6.74 1.53
C PRO A 384 3.84 6.54 0.10
N ASP A 385 4.41 7.27 -0.85
CA ASP A 385 4.01 7.16 -2.25
C ASP A 385 4.03 5.69 -2.68
N ASP A 386 2.85 5.21 -3.07
CA ASP A 386 2.59 3.80 -3.33
C ASP A 386 3.03 3.40 -4.75
N MET A 387 4.27 3.81 -5.07
CA MET A 387 4.98 3.54 -6.31
C MET A 387 5.27 2.04 -6.41
N SER A 388 5.27 1.51 -7.63
CA SER A 388 5.62 0.10 -7.87
C SER A 388 7.01 -0.25 -7.33
N SER A 389 7.97 0.69 -7.41
CA SER A 389 9.33 0.59 -6.88
C SER A 389 9.38 0.51 -5.34
N SER A 390 8.64 1.37 -4.64
CA SER A 390 8.53 1.34 -3.17
C SER A 390 7.87 0.05 -2.67
N ARG A 391 6.85 -0.46 -3.36
CA ARG A 391 6.25 -1.77 -3.05
C ARG A 391 7.22 -2.91 -3.29
N ALA A 392 7.95 -2.89 -4.41
CA ALA A 392 8.95 -3.90 -4.71
C ALA A 392 10.06 -3.93 -3.65
N MET A 393 10.54 -2.75 -3.21
CA MET A 393 11.48 -2.64 -2.10
C MET A 393 10.89 -3.19 -0.79
N SER A 394 9.69 -2.74 -0.41
CA SER A 394 9.02 -3.18 0.82
C SER A 394 8.80 -4.70 0.86
N ASN A 395 8.49 -5.32 -0.28
CA ASN A 395 8.31 -6.76 -0.39
C ASN A 395 9.65 -7.51 -0.43
N GLY A 396 10.60 -7.06 -1.24
CA GLY A 396 11.91 -7.71 -1.40
C GLY A 396 12.74 -7.69 -0.11
N LEU A 397 12.63 -6.63 0.68
CA LEU A 397 13.25 -6.52 2.00
C LEU A 397 12.35 -7.01 3.15
N MET A 398 11.21 -7.61 2.83
CA MET A 398 10.24 -8.16 3.80
C MET A 398 9.70 -7.15 4.83
N LEU A 399 9.81 -5.84 4.57
CA LEU A 399 9.38 -4.78 5.49
C LEU A 399 7.89 -4.88 5.81
N SER A 400 7.06 -5.13 4.78
CA SER A 400 5.62 -5.30 4.96
C SER A 400 5.27 -6.58 5.72
N SER A 401 6.04 -7.67 5.55
CA SER A 401 5.82 -8.90 6.30
C SER A 401 6.19 -8.71 7.77
N ASN A 402 7.37 -8.15 8.04
CA ASN A 402 7.81 -7.86 9.40
C ASN A 402 6.84 -6.91 10.12
N ALA A 403 6.31 -5.91 9.41
CA ALA A 403 5.30 -5.02 9.96
C ALA A 403 3.99 -5.74 10.33
N LYS A 404 3.61 -6.78 9.60
CA LYS A 404 2.44 -7.61 9.95
C LYS A 404 2.70 -8.44 11.20
N ASP A 405 3.91 -8.99 11.32
CA ASP A 405 4.28 -9.89 12.41
C ASP A 405 4.60 -9.14 13.72
N TYR A 406 5.21 -7.95 13.62
CA TYR A 406 5.73 -7.17 14.75
C TYR A 406 5.03 -5.81 14.94
N GLY A 407 4.04 -5.48 14.10
CA GLY A 407 3.24 -4.27 14.20
C GLY A 407 3.83 -3.03 13.51
N LEU A 408 5.14 -2.98 13.24
CA LEU A 408 5.85 -1.86 12.57
C LEU A 408 6.90 -2.38 11.56
N PRO A 409 7.17 -1.65 10.47
CA PRO A 409 8.15 -2.08 9.48
C PRO A 409 9.55 -2.05 10.07
N SER A 410 10.28 -3.15 9.86
CA SER A 410 11.63 -3.31 10.35
C SER A 410 12.48 -4.03 9.31
N LEU A 411 13.76 -3.70 9.29
CA LEU A 411 14.79 -4.48 8.61
C LEU A 411 15.27 -5.58 9.55
N ARG A 412 15.57 -6.75 9.00
CA ARG A 412 16.23 -7.80 9.76
C ARG A 412 17.71 -7.47 9.88
N ILE A 413 18.32 -7.85 11.01
CA ILE A 413 19.71 -7.48 11.31
C ILE A 413 20.72 -8.10 10.33
N ASP A 414 20.41 -9.27 9.77
CA ASP A 414 21.19 -9.97 8.74
C ASP A 414 21.19 -9.25 7.38
N VAL A 415 20.29 -8.29 7.18
CA VAL A 415 20.24 -7.43 5.99
C VAL A 415 21.13 -6.19 6.17
N LEU A 416 21.51 -5.83 7.40
CA LEU A 416 22.34 -4.67 7.70
C LEU A 416 23.81 -5.04 7.79
N HIS A 417 24.66 -4.19 7.20
CA HIS A 417 26.10 -4.26 7.38
C HIS A 417 26.50 -3.91 8.83
N GLU A 418 27.71 -4.28 9.25
CA GLU A 418 28.17 -4.12 10.64
C GLU A 418 28.17 -2.65 11.11
N ASP A 419 28.45 -1.72 10.20
CA ASP A 419 28.39 -0.27 10.47
C ASP A 419 26.95 0.26 10.65
N CYS A 420 25.92 -0.54 10.33
CA CYS A 420 24.51 -0.14 10.30
C CYS A 420 24.21 1.08 9.40
N LEU A 421 25.12 1.44 8.49
CA LEU A 421 24.98 2.57 7.57
C LEU A 421 24.75 2.13 6.11
N ARG A 422 24.71 0.83 5.85
CA ARG A 422 24.40 0.27 4.53
C ARG A 422 23.74 -1.10 4.64
N VAL A 423 23.07 -1.52 3.57
CA VAL A 423 22.62 -2.91 3.41
C VAL A 423 23.85 -3.81 3.16
N ARG A 424 23.83 -5.07 3.61
CA ARG A 424 24.91 -6.04 3.28
C ARG A 424 25.01 -6.27 1.78
N HIS A 425 26.23 -6.48 1.29
CA HIS A 425 26.51 -6.84 -0.11
C HIS A 425 25.87 -8.16 -0.56
N SER A 426 25.49 -9.04 0.38
CA SER A 426 24.70 -10.25 0.08
C SER A 426 23.30 -9.95 -0.44
N VAL A 427 22.80 -8.72 -0.24
CA VAL A 427 21.59 -8.23 -0.88
C VAL A 427 22.00 -7.47 -2.13
N ASP A 428 21.61 -7.97 -3.30
CA ASP A 428 21.81 -7.26 -4.55
C ASP A 428 20.97 -5.98 -4.57
N ALA A 429 21.57 -4.88 -4.10
CA ALA A 429 20.90 -3.59 -4.03
C ALA A 429 20.51 -3.07 -5.42
N ASN A 430 21.29 -3.36 -6.46
CA ASN A 430 21.02 -2.89 -7.83
C ASN A 430 19.76 -3.50 -8.45
N SER A 431 19.33 -4.67 -7.96
CA SER A 431 18.04 -5.26 -8.35
C SER A 431 16.84 -4.37 -8.01
N PHE A 432 16.98 -3.46 -7.04
CA PHE A 432 15.90 -2.60 -6.58
C PHE A 432 15.77 -1.34 -7.46
N LYS A 433 14.71 -1.31 -8.28
CA LYS A 433 14.39 -0.19 -9.18
C LYS A 433 14.23 1.17 -8.48
N ILE A 434 14.00 1.19 -7.17
CA ILE A 434 13.88 2.43 -6.39
C ILE A 434 15.18 3.24 -6.36
N ILE A 435 16.35 2.59 -6.46
CA ILE A 435 17.64 3.27 -6.47
C ILE A 435 17.77 4.20 -7.68
N LYS A 436 17.22 3.79 -8.83
CA LYS A 436 17.20 4.62 -10.05
C LYS A 436 16.28 5.85 -9.93
N GLN A 437 15.53 5.97 -8.83
CA GLN A 437 14.57 7.05 -8.57
C GLN A 437 15.00 7.94 -7.39
N ASN A 438 16.26 7.85 -6.96
CA ASN A 438 16.77 8.49 -5.76
C ASN A 438 16.76 10.02 -5.77
N SER A 439 16.65 10.66 -6.94
CA SER A 439 16.63 12.12 -7.13
C SER A 439 15.26 12.66 -7.54
N VAL A 440 14.22 11.83 -7.55
CA VAL A 440 12.90 12.22 -8.09
C VAL A 440 12.00 12.74 -6.98
N ILE A 441 11.78 14.06 -6.94
CA ILE A 441 10.64 14.68 -6.23
C ILE A 441 9.48 14.70 -7.21
N ARG A 442 8.29 14.20 -6.82
CA ARG A 442 7.06 14.49 -7.58
C ARG A 442 6.00 15.06 -6.65
N PRO A 443 5.31 16.12 -7.07
CA PRO A 443 4.23 16.67 -6.29
C PRO A 443 3.08 15.66 -6.17
N GLY A 444 2.57 15.49 -4.96
CA GLY A 444 1.14 15.23 -4.72
C GLY A 444 0.54 13.96 -5.33
N GLY A 445 1.17 12.79 -5.21
CA GLY A 445 0.49 11.52 -5.50
C GLY A 445 0.31 11.18 -6.99
N LEU A 446 1.05 11.83 -7.90
CA LEU A 446 1.19 11.36 -9.28
C LEU A 446 2.01 10.07 -9.31
N ARG A 447 1.34 8.92 -9.46
CA ARG A 447 1.97 7.60 -9.63
C ARG A 447 2.94 7.63 -10.81
N VAL A 448 4.20 7.25 -10.58
CA VAL A 448 5.10 6.87 -11.69
C VAL A 448 4.54 5.61 -12.32
N LYS A 449 3.87 5.76 -13.47
CA LYS A 449 3.69 4.64 -14.40
C LYS A 449 5.11 4.29 -14.88
N SER A 450 5.59 3.11 -14.51
CA SER A 450 6.89 2.56 -14.91
C SER A 450 7.01 2.28 -16.42
N SER A 451 6.12 2.82 -17.26
CA SER A 451 6.04 2.60 -18.70
C SER A 451 6.80 3.64 -19.53
N ARG A 452 7.29 4.73 -18.94
CA ARG A 452 8.30 5.57 -19.58
C ARG A 452 9.63 5.28 -18.93
N ALA A 453 10.47 4.53 -19.63
CA ALA A 453 11.89 4.48 -19.34
C ALA A 453 12.39 5.92 -19.19
N LEU A 454 13.01 6.22 -18.06
CA LEU A 454 13.79 7.45 -17.94
C LEU A 454 14.96 7.27 -18.91
N SER A 455 14.81 7.79 -20.12
CA SER A 455 15.92 8.11 -21.01
C SER A 455 16.67 9.26 -20.34
N GLY A 456 17.68 8.91 -19.57
CA GLY A 456 18.62 9.83 -18.95
C GLY A 456 19.95 9.11 -18.87
N ASP A 457 20.95 9.71 -19.53
CA ASP A 457 22.30 9.19 -19.73
C ASP A 457 22.77 8.24 -18.64
N GLN A 458 22.90 6.96 -19.02
CA GLN A 458 23.81 6.07 -18.34
C GLN A 458 25.21 6.65 -18.53
N ARG A 459 25.68 7.43 -17.56
CA ARG A 459 27.11 7.45 -17.31
C ARG A 459 27.48 6.00 -16.96
N GLN A 460 28.03 5.30 -17.95
CA GLN A 460 28.79 4.09 -17.70
C GLN A 460 29.79 4.45 -16.61
N VAL A 461 29.51 3.96 -15.41
CA VAL A 461 30.56 3.84 -14.41
C VAL A 461 31.40 2.71 -14.96
N ASP A 462 32.62 3.05 -15.38
CA ASP A 462 33.62 2.06 -15.76
C ASP A 462 33.60 0.93 -14.73
N SER A 463 33.57 -0.29 -15.24
CA SER A 463 33.73 -1.51 -14.47
C SER A 463 34.81 -1.28 -13.41
N PRO A 464 34.62 -1.75 -12.16
CA PRO A 464 35.66 -1.61 -11.15
C PRO A 464 36.98 -2.14 -11.74
N PRO A 465 38.13 -1.49 -11.47
CA PRO A 465 39.40 -2.04 -11.90
C PRO A 465 39.46 -3.47 -11.39
N THR A 466 39.95 -4.36 -12.25
CA THR A 466 40.20 -5.77 -11.97
C THR A 466 40.74 -5.87 -10.56
N THR A 467 40.00 -6.60 -9.70
CA THR A 467 40.44 -6.87 -8.33
C THR A 467 41.89 -7.34 -8.42
N PRO A 468 42.85 -6.75 -7.67
CA PRO A 468 44.18 -7.33 -7.59
C PRO A 468 43.97 -8.80 -7.26
N ALA A 469 44.59 -9.69 -8.03
CA ALA A 469 44.47 -11.12 -7.82
C ALA A 469 44.66 -11.36 -6.32
N CYS A 470 43.58 -11.76 -5.65
CA CYS A 470 43.69 -12.22 -4.28
C CYS A 470 44.71 -13.35 -4.37
N PRO A 471 45.82 -13.33 -3.60
CA PRO A 471 46.72 -14.45 -3.61
C PRO A 471 45.86 -15.66 -3.29
N SER A 472 45.78 -16.57 -4.26
CA SER A 472 45.11 -17.84 -4.15
C SER A 472 45.85 -18.64 -3.09
N ARG A 473 45.56 -18.36 -1.82
CA ARG A 473 45.56 -19.41 -0.81
C ARG A 473 44.35 -20.27 -1.14
N MET A 474 44.54 -21.16 -2.11
CA MET A 474 44.10 -22.53 -1.94
C MET A 474 45.09 -23.18 -0.97
N PRO A 475 44.72 -23.51 0.27
CA PRO A 475 45.35 -24.60 0.96
C PRO A 475 44.52 -25.87 0.74
N ALA A 476 45.21 -26.87 0.20
CA ALA A 476 44.82 -28.26 0.01
C ALA A 476 43.63 -28.51 -0.94
N GLY A 477 43.84 -29.42 -1.89
CA GLY A 477 42.74 -30.03 -2.64
C GLY A 477 41.68 -30.58 -1.68
N PRO A 478 40.44 -30.81 -2.15
CA PRO A 478 39.38 -31.28 -1.27
C PRO A 478 39.86 -32.58 -0.61
N LEU A 479 40.04 -32.56 0.72
CA LEU A 479 39.93 -33.77 1.50
C LEU A 479 38.64 -34.43 1.03
N SER A 480 38.78 -35.60 0.43
CA SER A 480 37.69 -36.40 -0.10
C SER A 480 36.78 -36.74 1.06
N VAL A 481 35.77 -35.90 1.29
CA VAL A 481 34.71 -36.19 2.24
C VAL A 481 34.03 -37.45 1.73
N SER A 482 33.90 -38.45 2.58
CA SER A 482 33.27 -39.72 2.21
C SER A 482 31.87 -39.47 1.64
N ALA A 483 31.74 -39.64 0.32
CA ALA A 483 30.47 -39.47 -0.39
C ALA A 483 29.44 -40.47 0.13
N ASP A 484 29.86 -41.68 0.47
CA ASP A 484 29.02 -42.73 1.07
C ASP A 484 28.47 -42.29 2.42
N PHE A 485 29.30 -41.68 3.27
CA PHE A 485 28.84 -41.12 4.55
C PHE A 485 27.81 -40.00 4.35
N VAL A 486 28.06 -39.08 3.42
CA VAL A 486 27.12 -37.98 3.12
C VAL A 486 25.79 -38.51 2.58
N LEU A 487 25.84 -39.50 1.68
CA LEU A 487 24.66 -40.11 1.10
C LEU A 487 23.87 -40.92 2.13
N ASP A 488 24.52 -41.74 2.97
CA ASP A 488 23.85 -42.43 4.07
C ASP A 488 23.20 -41.43 5.03
N MET A 489 23.91 -40.35 5.35
CA MET A 489 23.42 -39.36 6.29
C MET A 489 22.20 -38.59 5.78
N VAL A 490 22.22 -38.16 4.51
CA VAL A 490 21.13 -37.37 3.92
C VAL A 490 19.96 -38.23 3.49
N ASN A 491 20.20 -39.45 3.00
CA ASN A 491 19.16 -40.28 2.44
C ASN A 491 18.56 -41.28 3.42
N VAL A 492 19.27 -41.65 4.50
CA VAL A 492 18.83 -42.71 5.41
C VAL A 492 18.68 -42.19 6.84
N GLN A 493 19.77 -41.68 7.43
CA GLN A 493 19.81 -41.37 8.86
C GLN A 493 18.98 -40.12 9.20
N LEU A 494 19.14 -39.03 8.43
CA LEU A 494 18.42 -37.78 8.67
C LEU A 494 16.89 -37.92 8.47
N PRO A 495 16.36 -38.52 7.38
CA PRO A 495 14.93 -38.78 7.26
C PRO A 495 14.40 -39.61 8.42
N ARG A 496 15.09 -40.69 8.78
CA ARG A 496 14.70 -41.59 9.87
C ARG A 496 14.61 -40.85 11.20
N ALA A 497 15.63 -40.06 11.54
CA ALA A 497 15.66 -39.30 12.78
C ALA A 497 14.58 -38.22 12.85
N ILE A 498 14.24 -37.58 11.71
CA ILE A 498 13.16 -36.60 11.64
C ILE A 498 11.80 -37.28 11.78
N TRP A 499 11.56 -38.40 11.10
CA TRP A 499 10.29 -39.14 11.18
C TRP A 499 10.03 -39.75 12.55
N ALA A 500 11.07 -40.19 13.25
CA ALA A 500 10.95 -40.72 14.61
C ALA A 500 10.43 -39.68 15.64
N ARG A 501 10.39 -38.38 15.28
CA ARG A 501 9.81 -37.31 16.12
C ARG A 501 8.34 -37.04 15.85
N PHE A 502 7.76 -37.72 14.87
CA PHE A 502 6.33 -37.62 14.60
C PHE A 502 5.58 -38.69 15.39
N PRO A 503 4.44 -38.34 16.03
CA PRO A 503 3.59 -39.32 16.70
C PRO A 503 3.11 -40.42 15.73
N GLU A 504 3.20 -41.68 16.14
CA GLU A 504 2.85 -42.83 15.28
C GLU A 504 1.36 -42.88 14.91
N ASP A 505 0.49 -42.35 15.77
CA ASP A 505 -0.94 -42.20 15.56
C ASP A 505 -1.30 -41.18 14.46
N ARG A 506 -0.35 -40.32 14.07
CA ARG A 506 -0.52 -39.31 13.01
C ARG A 506 0.03 -39.76 11.66
N MET A 507 0.62 -40.95 11.63
CA MET A 507 1.40 -41.48 10.52
C MET A 507 0.67 -42.64 9.83
N SER A 508 0.51 -42.56 8.51
CA SER A 508 -0.06 -43.67 7.72
C SER A 508 0.76 -44.96 7.89
N GLN A 509 0.13 -46.08 8.24
CA GLN A 509 0.83 -47.33 8.55
C GLN A 509 1.11 -48.22 7.33
N GLY A 510 0.72 -47.79 6.13
CA GLY A 510 0.89 -48.55 4.88
C GLY A 510 2.35 -48.78 4.47
N SER A 511 2.61 -49.87 3.74
CA SER A 511 3.97 -50.25 3.26
C SER A 511 4.61 -49.16 2.38
N ILE A 512 3.81 -48.48 1.55
CA ILE A 512 4.23 -47.35 0.72
C ILE A 512 4.68 -46.17 1.58
N ALA A 513 3.92 -45.86 2.64
CA ALA A 513 4.25 -44.79 3.57
C ALA A 513 5.58 -45.08 4.29
N ARG A 514 5.77 -46.31 4.78
CA ARG A 514 7.02 -46.74 5.43
C ARG A 514 8.23 -46.64 4.51
N ASN A 515 8.09 -46.97 3.23
CA ASN A 515 9.18 -46.84 2.26
C ASN A 515 9.50 -45.38 1.93
N LEU A 516 8.49 -44.53 1.78
CA LEU A 516 8.68 -43.09 1.53
C LEU A 516 9.35 -42.36 2.70
N ARG A 517 9.20 -42.85 3.93
CA ARG A 517 9.87 -42.30 5.13
C ARG A 517 11.35 -42.67 5.25
N LYS A 518 11.85 -43.60 4.42
CA LYS A 518 13.26 -43.99 4.40
C LYS A 518 14.14 -43.11 3.51
N GLY A 519 13.57 -42.12 2.81
CA GLY A 519 14.29 -41.31 1.83
C GLY A 519 14.04 -39.80 1.96
N PRO A 520 14.58 -38.99 1.03
CA PRO A 520 14.42 -37.54 1.03
C PRO A 520 12.96 -37.08 1.03
N LEU A 521 12.69 -36.02 1.78
CA LEU A 521 11.34 -35.51 2.00
C LEU A 521 10.86 -34.65 0.84
N LYS A 522 9.96 -35.22 0.03
CA LYS A 522 9.35 -34.58 -1.15
C LYS A 522 7.90 -34.19 -0.90
N LEU A 523 7.52 -32.94 -1.21
CA LEU A 523 6.22 -32.37 -0.81
C LEU A 523 5.06 -33.15 -1.45
N ARG A 524 5.25 -33.57 -2.72
CA ARG A 524 4.29 -34.38 -3.49
C ARG A 524 3.93 -35.72 -2.84
N HIS A 525 4.73 -36.21 -1.90
CA HIS A 525 4.51 -37.49 -1.22
C HIS A 525 3.86 -37.32 0.16
N TRP A 526 3.65 -36.08 0.64
CA TRP A 526 3.17 -35.80 1.99
C TRP A 526 1.85 -36.52 2.31
N SER A 527 0.85 -36.40 1.43
CA SER A 527 -0.45 -37.05 1.60
C SER A 527 -0.42 -38.58 1.62
N LYS A 528 0.70 -39.19 1.20
CA LYS A 528 0.91 -40.65 1.24
C LYS A 528 1.59 -41.11 2.51
N VAL A 529 2.20 -40.21 3.28
CA VAL A 529 2.97 -40.52 4.50
C VAL A 529 2.29 -40.04 5.78
N VAL A 530 1.35 -39.09 5.70
CA VAL A 530 0.55 -38.67 6.86
C VAL A 530 -0.94 -38.90 6.61
N GLU A 531 -1.71 -39.06 7.68
CA GLU A 531 -3.16 -39.24 7.56
C GLU A 531 -3.88 -37.95 7.11
N PRO A 532 -5.06 -38.05 6.44
CA PRO A 532 -5.76 -36.91 5.86
C PRO A 532 -6.17 -35.81 6.84
N LEU A 533 -6.24 -36.12 8.14
CA LEU A 533 -6.58 -35.16 9.20
C LEU A 533 -5.39 -34.26 9.59
N ASN A 534 -4.19 -34.52 9.07
CA ASN A 534 -2.95 -33.85 9.48
C ASN A 534 -2.39 -32.93 8.39
N GLU A 535 -2.61 -31.63 8.55
CA GLU A 535 -2.34 -30.66 7.50
C GLU A 535 -1.08 -29.81 7.77
N PRO A 536 -0.16 -29.72 6.79
CA PRO A 536 1.15 -29.14 7.03
C PRO A 536 1.10 -27.62 7.10
N LEU A 537 1.73 -27.05 8.13
CA LEU A 537 1.86 -25.59 8.24
C LEU A 537 3.19 -25.14 7.62
N THR A 538 3.12 -24.73 6.35
CA THR A 538 4.28 -24.29 5.58
C THR A 538 4.75 -22.90 6.00
N VAL A 539 6.01 -22.80 6.41
CA VAL A 539 6.68 -21.55 6.76
C VAL A 539 7.71 -21.21 5.70
N VAL A 540 7.38 -20.20 4.90
CA VAL A 540 8.20 -19.71 3.79
C VAL A 540 9.39 -18.91 4.31
N ASN A 541 10.54 -18.97 3.62
CA ASN A 541 11.75 -18.20 3.94
C ASN A 541 12.41 -18.53 5.29
N LYS A 542 12.23 -19.76 5.79
CA LYS A 542 12.90 -20.28 6.99
C LYS A 542 13.73 -21.53 6.73
N PHE A 543 13.73 -22.05 5.50
CA PHE A 543 14.42 -23.28 5.13
C PHE A 543 15.93 -23.22 5.38
N HIS A 544 16.62 -22.20 4.86
CA HIS A 544 18.06 -22.01 5.08
C HIS A 544 18.39 -21.81 6.58
N THR A 545 17.62 -20.98 7.28
CA THR A 545 17.79 -20.77 8.73
C THR A 545 17.58 -22.06 9.53
N ALA A 546 16.68 -22.95 9.09
CA ALA A 546 16.46 -24.24 9.72
C ALA A 546 17.60 -25.23 9.45
N LEU A 547 18.18 -25.22 8.25
CA LEU A 547 19.40 -25.98 7.94
C LEU A 547 20.57 -25.59 8.85
N ASP A 548 20.73 -24.30 9.14
CA ASP A 548 21.78 -23.83 10.04
C ASP A 548 21.56 -24.32 11.49
N LYS A 549 20.30 -24.50 11.91
CA LYS A 549 19.96 -25.06 13.22
C LYS A 549 20.13 -26.57 13.28
N LEU A 550 19.84 -27.29 12.19
CA LEU A 550 20.10 -28.72 12.10
C LEU A 550 21.61 -29.00 12.07
N PHE A 551 22.41 -28.19 11.38
CA PHE A 551 23.85 -28.43 11.25
C PHE A 551 24.69 -27.25 11.77
N PRO A 552 24.81 -27.10 13.11
CA PRO A 552 25.49 -25.96 13.73
C PRO A 552 27.04 -26.02 13.59
N PRO A 553 27.74 -24.88 13.78
CA PRO A 553 29.19 -24.74 13.64
C PRO A 553 30.08 -25.71 14.45
N ASN A 554 29.59 -26.22 15.58
CA ASN A 554 30.33 -27.13 16.45
C ASN A 554 29.72 -28.53 16.53
N TRP A 555 28.74 -28.81 15.67
CA TRP A 555 27.93 -30.04 15.74
C TRP A 555 27.36 -30.28 17.14
N THR A 556 27.01 -29.23 17.88
CA THR A 556 26.43 -29.31 19.21
C THR A 556 25.23 -28.39 19.31
N SER A 557 24.20 -28.85 20.01
CA SER A 557 23.03 -28.05 20.35
C SER A 557 23.15 -27.47 21.76
N THR A 558 22.59 -26.28 22.00
CA THR A 558 22.44 -25.71 23.34
C THR A 558 21.29 -26.35 24.12
N VAL A 559 20.40 -27.07 23.44
CA VAL A 559 19.23 -27.73 24.03
C VAL A 559 19.57 -29.18 24.39
N ARG A 560 19.59 -29.50 25.69
CA ARG A 560 20.01 -30.82 26.22
C ARG A 560 18.86 -31.83 26.37
N THR A 561 17.61 -31.41 26.29
CA THR A 561 16.41 -32.23 26.49
C THR A 561 15.41 -32.10 25.32
N GLY A 562 14.41 -32.99 25.24
CA GLY A 562 13.41 -32.99 24.16
C GLY A 562 13.97 -33.38 22.78
N ASP A 563 13.25 -33.05 21.70
CA ASP A 563 13.57 -33.52 20.34
C ASP A 563 14.94 -33.08 19.83
N PHE A 564 15.36 -31.83 20.11
CA PHE A 564 16.72 -31.36 19.76
C PHE A 564 17.81 -32.06 20.58
N GLY A 565 17.53 -32.44 21.83
CA GLY A 565 18.46 -33.23 22.64
C GLY A 565 18.64 -34.64 22.08
N ALA A 566 17.56 -35.25 21.57
CA ALA A 566 17.64 -36.55 20.92
C ALA A 566 18.29 -36.49 19.53
N TYR A 567 18.03 -35.43 18.75
CA TYR A 567 18.75 -35.12 17.51
C TYR A 567 20.27 -34.97 17.75
N ASP A 568 20.67 -34.30 18.84
CA ASP A 568 22.09 -34.17 19.19
C ASP A 568 22.73 -35.54 19.48
N ARG A 569 22.03 -36.42 20.19
CA ARG A 569 22.53 -37.78 20.52
C ARG A 569 22.56 -38.75 19.34
N GLU A 570 21.64 -38.63 18.39
CA GLU A 570 21.49 -39.61 17.30
C GLU A 570 22.18 -39.16 16.01
N ILE A 571 22.04 -37.88 15.62
CA ILE A 571 22.57 -37.36 14.36
C ILE A 571 23.90 -36.63 14.58
N LEU A 572 23.91 -35.63 15.46
CA LEU A 572 25.13 -34.82 15.66
C LEU A 572 26.26 -35.65 16.29
N PHE A 573 25.95 -36.56 17.21
CA PHE A 573 26.93 -37.49 17.77
C PHE A 573 27.56 -38.39 16.70
N THR A 574 26.77 -38.91 15.76
CA THR A 574 27.28 -39.74 14.66
C THR A 574 28.26 -38.96 13.78
N ILE A 575 27.95 -37.68 13.50
CA ILE A 575 28.86 -36.77 12.80
C ILE A 575 30.13 -36.52 13.63
N ARG A 576 30.01 -36.26 14.94
CA ARG A 576 31.17 -36.07 15.83
C ARG A 576 32.05 -37.32 15.88
N ARG A 577 31.47 -38.51 15.92
CA ARG A 577 32.19 -39.79 15.89
C ARG A 577 32.91 -39.99 14.56
N HIS A 578 32.27 -39.67 13.44
CA HIS A 578 32.94 -39.67 12.12
C HIS A 578 34.11 -38.67 12.09
N LEU A 579 33.95 -37.49 12.68
CA LEU A 579 35.03 -36.51 12.76
C LEU A 579 36.18 -36.94 13.67
N SER A 580 35.94 -37.81 14.66
CA SER A 580 37.00 -38.36 15.51
C SER A 580 37.90 -39.37 14.79
N THR A 581 37.47 -39.94 13.66
CA THR A 581 38.32 -40.81 12.83
C THR A 581 39.22 -40.02 11.89
N ILE A 582 39.09 -38.69 11.87
CA ILE A 582 39.92 -37.76 11.10
C ILE A 582 41.01 -37.20 12.01
N GLU A 583 42.22 -37.04 11.46
CA GLU A 583 43.35 -36.45 12.17
C GLU A 583 43.00 -35.08 12.75
N GLU A 584 43.53 -34.81 13.95
CA GLU A 584 43.16 -33.62 14.74
C GLU A 584 43.53 -32.30 14.04
N SER A 585 44.65 -32.30 13.31
CA SER A 585 45.13 -31.18 12.48
C SER A 585 44.18 -30.81 11.34
N GLU A 586 43.44 -31.78 10.80
CA GLU A 586 42.56 -31.61 9.62
C GLU A 586 41.08 -31.54 9.99
N ARG A 587 40.74 -31.89 11.24
CA ARG A 587 39.35 -32.05 11.70
C ARG A 587 38.50 -30.80 11.51
N HIS A 588 39.06 -29.60 11.72
CA HIS A 588 38.30 -28.36 11.54
C HIS A 588 37.95 -28.13 10.07
N THR A 589 38.92 -28.27 9.17
CA THR A 589 38.74 -28.10 7.72
C THR A 589 37.79 -29.14 7.15
N TYR A 590 37.96 -30.42 7.53
CA TYR A 590 37.08 -31.51 7.14
C TYR A 590 35.64 -31.30 7.66
N SER A 591 35.48 -30.83 8.90
CA SER A 591 34.19 -30.49 9.51
C SER A 591 33.45 -29.41 8.72
N GLU A 592 34.13 -28.35 8.28
CA GLU A 592 33.51 -27.32 7.45
C GLU A 592 33.12 -27.83 6.06
N ALA A 593 33.98 -28.62 5.43
CA ALA A 593 33.71 -29.22 4.12
C ALA A 593 32.51 -30.17 4.18
N LEU A 594 32.47 -31.03 5.20
CA LEU A 594 31.37 -31.96 5.46
C LEU A 594 30.03 -31.20 5.66
N ARG A 595 30.05 -30.10 6.43
CA ARG A 595 28.85 -29.25 6.60
C ARG A 595 28.34 -28.66 5.29
N ARG A 596 29.24 -28.16 4.45
CA ARG A 596 28.87 -27.60 3.15
C ARG A 596 28.26 -28.67 2.25
N GLN A 597 28.86 -29.86 2.19
CA GLN A 597 28.36 -30.96 1.36
C GLN A 597 27.01 -31.50 1.85
N LEU A 598 26.81 -31.68 3.16
CA LEU A 598 25.51 -32.09 3.72
C LEU A 598 24.41 -31.08 3.37
N LYS A 599 24.67 -29.78 3.50
CA LYS A 599 23.72 -28.72 3.13
C LYS A 599 23.40 -28.72 1.63
N GLN A 600 24.42 -28.90 0.78
CA GLN A 600 24.23 -28.96 -0.67
C GLN A 600 23.41 -30.19 -1.09
N ALA A 601 23.70 -31.36 -0.52
CA ALA A 601 22.95 -32.58 -0.79
C ALA A 601 21.48 -32.44 -0.37
N ILE A 602 21.20 -31.84 0.79
CA ILE A 602 19.82 -31.59 1.23
C ILE A 602 19.10 -30.58 0.31
N LEU A 603 19.76 -29.48 -0.07
CA LEU A 603 19.17 -28.49 -0.98
C LEU A 603 18.87 -29.05 -2.37
N LYS A 604 19.63 -30.05 -2.82
CA LYS A 604 19.41 -30.75 -4.08
C LYS A 604 18.21 -31.69 -4.01
N ASP A 605 18.12 -32.48 -2.94
CA ASP A 605 17.22 -33.64 -2.90
C ASP A 605 15.99 -33.48 -2.00
N TRP A 606 15.86 -32.42 -1.20
CA TRP A 606 14.72 -32.22 -0.29
C TRP A 606 13.86 -31.03 -0.73
N ASP A 607 12.53 -31.17 -0.69
CA ASP A 607 11.62 -30.06 -1.01
C ASP A 607 11.22 -29.26 0.25
N TYR A 608 11.25 -29.93 1.41
CA TYR A 608 10.86 -29.36 2.69
C TYR A 608 11.60 -29.99 3.88
N LEU A 609 11.65 -29.27 5.01
CA LEU A 609 12.19 -29.72 6.29
C LEU A 609 11.12 -29.61 7.38
N PRO A 610 10.78 -30.69 8.10
CA PRO A 610 9.87 -30.62 9.22
C PRO A 610 10.51 -29.94 10.44
N ALA A 611 9.73 -29.10 11.10
CA ALA A 611 10.09 -28.46 12.35
C ALA A 611 9.88 -29.43 13.50
N MET A 612 11.00 -29.88 14.08
CA MET A 612 11.02 -30.94 15.10
C MET A 612 10.06 -30.68 16.28
N HIS A 613 9.78 -29.43 16.65
CA HIS A 613 8.95 -29.08 17.81
C HIS A 613 7.52 -28.60 17.54
N SER A 614 7.21 -28.29 16.28
CA SER A 614 5.94 -27.59 15.99
C SER A 614 5.14 -28.22 14.88
N HIS A 615 5.62 -29.35 14.34
CA HIS A 615 5.03 -30.05 13.20
C HIS A 615 4.77 -29.11 12.00
N LYS A 616 5.56 -28.04 11.90
CA LYS A 616 5.57 -27.11 10.76
C LYS A 616 6.48 -27.65 9.68
N MET A 617 6.35 -27.16 8.47
CA MET A 617 7.25 -27.49 7.37
C MET A 617 7.92 -26.23 6.85
N TRP A 618 9.24 -26.25 6.72
CA TRP A 618 10.00 -25.21 6.03
C TRP A 618 10.17 -25.64 4.58
N THR A 619 9.94 -24.76 3.61
CA THR A 619 10.02 -25.09 2.16
C THR A 619 11.00 -24.18 1.42
N ILE A 620 11.58 -24.71 0.34
CA ILE A 620 12.53 -23.98 -0.53
C ILE A 620 11.82 -22.97 -1.45
N GLN A 621 10.61 -23.26 -1.94
CA GLN A 621 9.96 -22.45 -2.97
C GLN A 621 9.19 -21.22 -2.45
N VAL A 622 9.37 -20.10 -3.16
CA VAL A 622 8.52 -18.90 -3.11
C VAL A 622 7.51 -18.97 -4.26
N GLY A 623 6.35 -19.58 -4.00
CA GLY A 623 5.13 -19.36 -4.78
C GLY A 623 4.72 -20.43 -5.81
N ALA A 624 3.38 -20.49 -6.01
CA ALA A 624 2.59 -21.28 -6.96
C ALA A 624 2.33 -22.77 -6.66
N GLY A 625 1.42 -23.03 -5.73
CA GLY A 625 0.52 -24.18 -5.77
C GLY A 625 -0.93 -23.72 -5.57
N PRO A 626 -1.89 -24.07 -6.46
CA PRO A 626 -3.27 -23.65 -6.33
C PRO A 626 -3.99 -24.44 -5.24
N GLY A 627 -4.83 -23.72 -4.48
CA GLY A 627 -6.03 -24.19 -3.80
C GLY A 627 -6.02 -25.58 -3.15
N ARG A 628 -5.77 -25.60 -1.84
CA ARG A 628 -6.62 -26.28 -0.83
C ARG A 628 -6.16 -25.83 0.56
N LYS A 629 -7.12 -25.44 1.40
CA LYS A 629 -6.91 -24.86 2.74
C LYS A 629 -7.23 -25.91 3.79
N TYR A 630 -6.35 -26.02 4.76
CA TYR A 630 -6.24 -27.21 5.57
C TYR A 630 -5.48 -26.84 6.90
N ARG A 631 -6.05 -27.15 8.09
CA ARG A 631 -5.70 -26.84 9.49
C ARG A 631 -5.29 -28.11 10.28
N LEU A 632 -4.28 -27.99 11.16
CA LEU A 632 -4.20 -28.76 12.41
C LEU A 632 -4.18 -27.82 13.62
N ALA A 633 -5.05 -28.12 14.58
CA ALA A 633 -4.99 -27.59 15.94
C ALA A 633 -4.93 -28.77 16.92
N LEU A 634 -4.26 -28.59 18.04
CA LEU A 634 -4.61 -29.33 19.25
C LEU A 634 -5.99 -28.81 19.71
N SER A 635 -6.93 -29.72 19.94
CA SER A 635 -8.01 -29.43 20.88
C SER A 635 -7.35 -29.21 22.24
N PRO A 636 -7.61 -28.10 22.95
CA PRO A 636 -7.42 -28.10 24.38
C PRO A 636 -8.35 -29.16 24.98
N ALA A 637 -7.78 -29.99 25.87
CA ALA A 637 -8.51 -30.53 27.01
C ALA A 637 -8.44 -29.47 28.13
#